data_AF-A0A5A7X9W5-F1
#
_entry.id   AF-A0A5A7X9W5-F1
#
_cell.length_a   1.000
_cell.length_b   1.000
_cell.length_c   1.000
_cell.angle_alpha   90.00
_cell.angle_beta   90.00
_cell.angle_gamma   90.00
#
_symmetry.space_group_name_H-M   'P 1'
#
loop_
_entity.id
_entity.type
_entity.pdbx_description
1 polymer ?
#
loop_
_entity_poly.entity_id
_entity_poly.type
_entity_poly.pdbx_seq_one_letter_code
_entity_poly.pdbx_strand_id
1 'polypeptide(L)'
;VRVMPVFAVKSGAFFAMTVGILGLMGGLLQINPIWQLGPYKPSQISAGSQPDFYMMWTDGLARIWPPWELYPFGHTVPAAVAVALLMGLVFILLTIYPFLEKRFSKDTAHHNLLQRPRDAPVRTAIGAMAIALYIVLTFSAMNDIIALKFHVSLNATTWIGRIGMVVLPAIVYYVTYRWAISLQRSDRAVLEHGIETGILKRLPHGAYVELHQPLGPVDEHGHPIPLEYQGAPLPKRMNKLGSAGAPGTGNFLYPDPEGEQAALVDAA
;
A
#
# COMPACT_ATOMS: atom_id res chain seq x y z
N VAL A 1 12.12 18.01 12.08
CA VAL A 1 12.80 17.92 13.40
C VAL A 1 14.30 17.81 13.19
N ARG A 2 15.12 18.43 14.03
CA ARG A 2 16.59 18.27 13.98
C ARG A 2 17.00 16.90 14.52
N VAL A 3 18.23 16.47 14.21
CA VAL A 3 18.79 15.20 14.69
C VAL A 3 18.73 15.11 16.22
N MET A 4 19.27 16.12 16.91
CA MET A 4 19.19 16.24 18.36
C MET A 4 18.15 17.28 18.78
N PRO A 5 17.37 17.02 19.85
CA PRO A 5 17.27 15.77 20.62
C PRO A 5 16.25 14.78 20.05
N VAL A 6 15.29 15.26 19.25
CA VAL A 6 14.04 14.54 18.97
C VAL A 6 14.24 13.35 18.03
N PHE A 7 14.92 13.53 16.91
CA PHE A 7 15.02 12.47 15.90
C PHE A 7 15.88 11.31 16.39
N ALA A 8 16.99 11.58 17.07
CA ALA A 8 17.85 10.55 17.64
C ALA A 8 17.12 9.66 18.66
N VAL A 9 16.30 10.26 19.53
CA VAL A 9 15.47 9.49 20.48
C VAL A 9 14.42 8.67 19.74
N LYS A 10 13.70 9.27 18.78
CA LYS A 10 12.67 8.56 18.00
C LYS A 10 13.25 7.40 17.17
N SER A 11 14.39 7.61 16.51
CA SER A 11 15.03 6.58 15.69
C SER A 11 15.62 5.47 16.56
N GLY A 12 16.27 5.81 17.68
CA GLY A 12 16.77 4.84 18.66
C GLY A 12 15.64 4.00 19.28
N ALA A 13 14.54 4.63 19.67
CA ALA A 13 13.35 3.92 20.16
C ALA A 13 12.74 3.01 19.10
N PHE A 14 12.65 3.47 17.84
CA PHE A 14 12.14 2.66 16.73
C PHE A 14 13.04 1.45 16.43
N PHE A 15 14.37 1.62 16.52
CA PHE A 15 15.32 0.51 16.43
C PHE A 15 15.09 -0.51 17.54
N ALA A 16 14.99 -0.06 18.80
CA ALA A 16 14.75 -0.94 19.94
C ALA A 16 13.42 -1.71 19.81
N MET A 17 12.35 -1.05 19.35
CA MET A 17 11.07 -1.72 19.07
C MET A 17 11.20 -2.76 17.95
N THR A 18 11.92 -2.44 16.87
CA THR A 18 12.15 -3.38 15.77
C THR A 18 12.90 -4.63 16.25
N VAL A 19 13.96 -4.44 17.02
CA VAL A 19 14.72 -5.54 17.64
C VAL A 19 13.84 -6.35 18.59
N GLY A 20 13.03 -5.68 19.42
CA GLY A 20 12.09 -6.34 20.32
C GLY A 20 11.08 -7.22 19.57
N ILE A 21 10.48 -6.71 18.49
CA ILE A 21 9.54 -7.47 17.65
C ILE A 21 10.25 -8.66 16.99
N LEU A 22 11.45 -8.46 16.43
CA LEU A 22 12.22 -9.56 15.83
C LEU A 22 12.62 -10.61 16.86
N GLY A 23 12.99 -10.20 18.08
CA GLY A 23 13.30 -11.10 19.19
C GLY A 23 12.07 -11.92 19.62
N LEU A 24 10.91 -11.28 19.75
CA LEU A 24 9.64 -11.97 20.04
C LEU A 24 9.27 -12.95 18.94
N MET A 25 9.34 -12.54 17.66
CA MET A 25 9.05 -13.43 16.54
C MET A 25 10.06 -14.59 16.47
N GLY A 26 11.35 -14.33 16.68
CA GLY A 26 12.39 -15.36 16.66
C GLY A 26 12.32 -16.35 17.83
N GLY A 27 11.78 -15.94 18.97
CA GLY A 27 11.59 -16.81 20.13
C GLY A 27 10.25 -17.56 20.14
N LEU A 28 9.16 -16.92 19.69
CA LEU A 28 7.80 -17.45 19.78
C LEU A 28 7.35 -18.18 18.51
N LEU A 29 7.88 -17.81 17.34
CA LEU A 29 7.45 -18.35 16.06
C LEU A 29 8.60 -19.15 15.43
N GLN A 30 8.37 -20.46 15.26
CA GLN A 30 9.33 -21.32 14.57
C GLN A 30 9.36 -20.96 13.07
N ILE A 31 10.55 -20.63 12.54
CA ILE A 31 10.73 -20.20 11.14
C ILE A 31 11.18 -21.33 10.23
N ASN A 32 12.35 -21.94 10.49
CA ASN A 32 12.92 -22.97 9.61
C ASN A 32 13.22 -24.27 10.39
N PRO A 33 12.26 -25.20 10.49
CA PRO A 33 12.40 -26.52 11.13
C PRO A 33 13.37 -27.47 10.41
N ILE A 34 14.64 -27.13 10.20
CA ILE A 34 15.56 -27.95 9.37
C ILE A 34 15.70 -29.42 9.85
N TRP A 35 15.49 -29.68 11.14
CA TRP A 35 15.47 -31.02 11.71
C TRP A 35 14.26 -31.87 11.29
N GLN A 36 13.14 -31.26 10.90
CA GLN A 36 11.97 -31.96 10.34
C GLN A 36 12.15 -32.29 8.86
N LEU A 37 12.96 -31.52 8.14
CA LEU A 37 13.22 -31.70 6.70
C LEU A 37 14.27 -32.78 6.42
N GLY A 38 15.27 -32.89 7.30
CA GLY A 38 16.38 -33.84 7.15
C GLY A 38 17.46 -33.35 6.16
N PRO A 39 18.55 -34.13 6.00
CA PRO A 39 19.63 -33.78 5.09
C PRO A 39 19.20 -33.94 3.63
N TYR A 40 19.72 -33.06 2.77
CA TYR A 40 19.48 -33.14 1.33
C TYR A 40 20.02 -34.45 0.73
N LYS A 41 19.13 -35.19 0.06
CA LYS A 41 19.46 -36.36 -0.76
C LYS A 41 18.73 -36.23 -2.10
N PRO A 42 19.41 -36.30 -3.27
CA PRO A 42 18.78 -36.10 -4.57
C PRO A 42 17.64 -37.06 -4.92
N SER A 43 17.50 -38.16 -4.18
CA SER A 43 16.43 -39.15 -4.34
C SER A 43 15.20 -38.91 -3.45
N GLN A 44 15.15 -37.80 -2.69
CA GLN A 44 14.09 -37.50 -1.74
C GLN A 44 13.58 -36.06 -1.93
N ILE A 45 12.26 -35.87 -1.85
CA ILE A 45 11.59 -34.56 -1.95
C ILE A 45 10.50 -34.42 -0.89
N SER A 46 10.19 -33.19 -0.51
CA SER A 46 9.02 -32.84 0.30
C SER A 46 7.77 -32.68 -0.57
N ALA A 47 6.59 -32.67 0.07
CA ALA A 47 5.32 -32.42 -0.63
C ALA A 47 5.17 -30.96 -1.12
N GLY A 48 5.84 -30.01 -0.45
CA GLY A 48 5.93 -28.62 -0.87
C GLY A 48 7.40 -28.20 -0.87
N SER A 49 7.85 -27.63 -1.99
CA SER A 49 9.18 -27.05 -2.15
C SER A 49 9.00 -25.63 -2.67
N GLN A 50 9.13 -24.66 -1.78
CA GLN A 50 8.95 -23.25 -2.10
C GLN A 50 10.06 -22.45 -1.41
N PRO A 51 10.61 -21.41 -2.06
CA PRO A 51 11.58 -20.54 -1.43
C PRO A 51 10.89 -19.58 -0.44
N ASP A 52 11.68 -18.81 0.29
CA ASP A 52 11.16 -17.73 1.13
C ASP A 52 10.37 -16.70 0.31
N PHE A 53 9.47 -15.97 0.98
CA PHE A 53 8.49 -15.05 0.36
C PHE A 53 9.08 -14.04 -0.63
N TYR A 54 10.32 -13.56 -0.42
CA TYR A 54 10.97 -12.60 -1.31
C TYR A 54 11.45 -13.24 -2.63
N MET A 55 11.62 -14.55 -2.68
CA MET A 55 11.94 -15.33 -3.89
C MET A 55 10.74 -16.12 -4.43
N MET A 56 9.61 -16.16 -3.73
CA MET A 56 8.42 -16.90 -4.19
C MET A 56 7.96 -16.48 -5.58
N TRP A 57 8.01 -15.21 -5.94
CA TRP A 57 7.59 -14.76 -7.26
C TRP A 57 8.38 -15.41 -8.42
N THR A 58 9.65 -15.80 -8.20
CA THR A 58 10.45 -16.46 -9.25
C THR A 58 10.01 -17.91 -9.44
N ASP A 59 9.77 -18.63 -8.33
CA ASP A 59 9.26 -20.01 -8.37
C ASP A 59 7.83 -20.03 -8.91
N GLY A 60 6.98 -19.13 -8.44
CA GLY A 60 5.61 -19.00 -8.95
C GLY A 60 5.55 -18.69 -10.44
N LEU A 61 6.46 -17.85 -10.95
CA LEU A 61 6.60 -17.64 -12.39
C LEU A 61 6.98 -18.93 -13.12
N ALA A 62 7.94 -19.70 -12.58
CA ALA A 62 8.34 -20.99 -13.16
C ALA A 62 7.19 -22.02 -13.15
N ARG A 63 6.38 -22.07 -12.09
CA ARG A 63 5.23 -22.98 -11.97
C ARG A 63 4.13 -22.69 -12.98
N ILE A 64 3.86 -21.41 -13.25
CA ILE A 64 2.76 -21.01 -14.13
C ILE A 64 3.20 -20.80 -15.57
N TRP A 65 4.50 -20.66 -15.86
CA TRP A 65 4.96 -20.52 -17.23
C TRP A 65 4.52 -21.73 -18.08
N PRO A 66 3.96 -21.52 -19.28
CA PRO A 66 3.63 -22.63 -20.16
C PRO A 66 4.90 -23.41 -20.56
N PRO A 67 4.77 -24.71 -20.92
CA PRO A 67 5.91 -25.52 -21.37
C PRO A 67 6.30 -25.15 -22.81
N TRP A 68 6.72 -23.90 -23.01
CA TRP A 68 7.16 -23.35 -24.29
C TRP A 68 8.67 -23.52 -24.40
N GLU A 69 9.08 -24.54 -25.17
CA GLU A 69 10.48 -24.82 -25.49
C GLU A 69 10.77 -24.52 -26.96
N LEU A 70 12.02 -24.17 -27.28
CA LEU A 70 12.48 -23.94 -28.65
C LEU A 70 13.57 -24.96 -29.00
N TYR A 71 13.58 -25.44 -30.24
CA TYR A 71 14.57 -26.42 -30.72
C TYR A 71 15.33 -25.93 -31.97
N PRO A 72 16.09 -24.81 -31.90
CA PRO A 72 16.81 -24.28 -33.06
C PRO A 72 18.11 -25.05 -33.33
N PHE A 73 18.39 -25.35 -34.61
CA PHE A 73 19.69 -25.89 -35.08
C PHE A 73 20.20 -27.14 -34.34
N GLY A 74 19.32 -28.01 -33.85
CA GLY A 74 19.71 -29.21 -33.09
C GLY A 74 20.05 -28.94 -31.62
N HIS A 75 19.81 -27.73 -31.12
CA HIS A 75 19.92 -27.36 -29.71
C HIS A 75 18.54 -27.20 -29.07
N THR A 76 18.48 -27.31 -27.73
CA THR A 76 17.26 -27.12 -26.94
C THR A 76 17.38 -25.86 -26.08
N VAL A 77 16.39 -24.98 -26.18
CA VAL A 77 16.17 -23.86 -25.26
C VAL A 77 14.98 -24.22 -24.38
N PRO A 78 15.21 -24.65 -23.12
CA PRO A 78 14.14 -25.07 -22.24
C PRO A 78 13.30 -23.88 -21.76
N ALA A 79 12.06 -24.15 -21.36
CA ALA A 79 11.11 -23.12 -20.91
C ALA A 79 11.65 -22.27 -19.73
N ALA A 80 12.52 -22.86 -18.90
CA ALA A 80 13.21 -22.17 -17.81
C ALA A 80 14.03 -20.95 -18.26
N VAL A 81 14.52 -20.92 -19.50
CA VAL A 81 15.23 -19.76 -20.05
C VAL A 81 14.31 -18.54 -20.14
N ALA A 82 13.04 -18.72 -20.49
CA ALA A 82 12.08 -17.62 -20.53
C ALA A 82 11.84 -17.01 -19.14
N VAL A 83 11.78 -17.86 -18.10
CA VAL A 83 11.67 -17.41 -16.69
C VAL A 83 12.89 -16.58 -16.31
N ALA A 84 14.10 -17.06 -16.61
CA ALA A 84 15.34 -16.34 -16.34
C ALA A 84 15.41 -14.99 -17.07
N LEU A 85 14.99 -14.95 -18.34
CA LEU A 85 14.91 -13.71 -19.12
C LEU A 85 13.89 -12.72 -18.54
N LEU A 86 12.72 -13.19 -18.11
CA LEU A 86 11.70 -12.35 -17.47
C LEU A 86 12.16 -11.82 -16.12
N MET A 87 12.88 -12.62 -15.32
CA MET A 87 13.50 -12.14 -14.08
C MET A 87 14.51 -11.02 -14.37
N GLY A 88 15.38 -11.23 -15.36
CA GLY A 88 16.32 -10.21 -15.83
C GLY A 88 15.60 -8.94 -16.29
N LEU A 89 14.51 -9.09 -17.04
CA LEU A 89 13.68 -7.98 -17.50
C LEU A 89 13.07 -7.19 -16.33
N VAL A 90 12.52 -7.86 -15.32
CA VAL A 90 11.96 -7.20 -14.12
C VAL A 90 13.03 -6.38 -13.40
N PHE A 91 14.23 -6.94 -13.18
CA PHE A 91 15.32 -6.21 -12.53
C PHE A 91 15.82 -5.02 -13.35
N ILE A 92 15.93 -5.19 -14.67
CA ILE A 92 16.29 -4.09 -15.58
C ILE A 92 15.25 -3.00 -15.46
N LEU A 93 13.95 -3.31 -15.64
CA LEU A 93 12.85 -2.35 -15.59
C LEU A 93 12.81 -1.58 -14.26
N LEU A 94 12.99 -2.27 -13.13
CA LEU A 94 12.99 -1.65 -11.81
C LEU A 94 14.19 -0.71 -11.63
N THR A 95 15.37 -1.10 -12.12
CA THR A 95 16.58 -0.29 -12.05
C THR A 95 16.49 0.96 -12.93
N ILE A 96 15.95 0.82 -14.15
CA ILE A 96 15.86 1.92 -15.11
C ILE A 96 14.57 2.75 -14.99
N TYR A 97 13.67 2.40 -14.06
CA TYR A 97 12.35 3.03 -13.93
C TYR A 97 12.40 4.57 -13.86
N PRO A 98 13.28 5.21 -13.06
CA PRO A 98 13.35 6.68 -13.02
C PRO A 98 13.67 7.32 -14.38
N PHE A 99 14.50 6.65 -15.19
CA PHE A 99 14.85 7.13 -16.53
C PHE A 99 13.72 6.91 -17.53
N LEU A 100 12.97 5.82 -17.40
CA LEU A 100 11.77 5.58 -18.19
C LEU A 100 10.70 6.64 -17.89
N GLU A 101 10.39 6.85 -16.60
CA GLU A 101 9.41 7.86 -16.18
C GLU A 101 9.81 9.27 -16.64
N LYS A 102 11.08 9.64 -16.45
CA LYS A 102 11.64 10.91 -16.96
C LYS A 102 11.45 11.06 -18.47
N ARG A 103 11.70 10.00 -19.25
CA ARG A 103 11.56 10.02 -20.72
C ARG A 103 10.09 10.19 -21.16
N PHE A 104 9.16 9.48 -20.53
CA PHE A 104 7.75 9.49 -20.94
C PHE A 104 6.97 10.70 -20.41
N SER A 105 7.21 11.10 -19.17
CA SER A 105 6.58 12.30 -18.58
C SER A 105 7.23 13.60 -19.04
N LYS A 106 8.46 13.53 -19.56
CA LYS A 106 9.34 14.68 -19.85
C LYS A 106 9.65 15.52 -18.60
N ASP A 107 9.49 14.96 -17.42
CA ASP A 107 9.81 15.63 -16.17
C ASP A 107 11.33 15.65 -15.93
N THR A 108 11.94 16.80 -16.25
CA THR A 108 13.37 17.03 -16.06
C THR A 108 13.67 18.09 -15.00
N ALA A 109 12.66 18.55 -14.26
CA ALA A 109 12.84 19.57 -13.24
C ALA A 109 13.41 18.99 -11.94
N HIS A 110 14.00 19.85 -11.12
CA HIS A 110 14.56 19.46 -9.84
C HIS A 110 13.47 19.37 -8.76
N HIS A 111 13.18 18.14 -8.30
CA HIS A 111 12.10 17.87 -7.34
C HIS A 111 12.63 17.60 -5.94
N ASN A 112 12.24 18.45 -4.98
CA ASN A 112 12.53 18.28 -3.54
C ASN A 112 11.29 17.97 -2.71
N LEU A 113 10.09 18.22 -3.26
CA LEU A 113 8.83 17.93 -2.61
C LEU A 113 8.27 16.62 -3.15
N LEU A 114 7.83 15.75 -2.24
CA LEU A 114 7.19 14.49 -2.60
C LEU A 114 5.81 14.76 -3.19
N GLN A 115 5.49 14.05 -4.28
CA GLN A 115 4.15 14.00 -4.81
C GLN A 115 3.35 12.95 -4.03
N ARG A 116 2.14 13.31 -3.57
CA ARG A 116 1.24 12.31 -2.98
C ARG A 116 0.89 11.27 -4.05
N PRO A 117 0.79 9.97 -3.73
CA PRO A 117 0.48 8.94 -4.74
C PRO A 117 -0.79 9.23 -5.55
N ARG A 118 -1.84 9.76 -4.90
CA ARG A 118 -3.07 10.14 -5.61
C ARG A 118 -2.87 11.22 -6.67
N ASP A 119 -1.82 12.04 -6.58
CA ASP A 119 -1.51 13.14 -7.51
C ASP A 119 -0.72 12.69 -8.73
N ALA A 120 -0.23 11.45 -8.77
CA ALA A 120 0.39 10.84 -9.94
C ALA A 120 -0.35 9.54 -10.35
N PRO A 121 -1.61 9.63 -10.85
CA PRO A 121 -2.47 8.45 -11.08
C PRO A 121 -1.84 7.37 -11.94
N VAL A 122 -1.11 7.74 -12.99
CA VAL A 122 -0.47 6.77 -13.90
C VAL A 122 0.67 6.05 -13.20
N ARG A 123 1.59 6.76 -12.53
CA ARG A 123 2.67 6.14 -11.76
C ARG A 123 2.13 5.22 -10.68
N THR A 124 1.13 5.67 -9.93
CA THR A 124 0.52 4.85 -8.87
C THR A 124 -0.20 3.63 -9.43
N ALA A 125 -0.87 3.73 -10.59
CA ALA A 125 -1.46 2.59 -11.26
C ALA A 125 -0.43 1.60 -11.79
N ILE A 126 0.70 2.06 -12.37
CA ILE A 126 1.81 1.19 -12.79
C ILE A 126 2.43 0.48 -11.57
N GLY A 127 2.65 1.20 -10.47
CA GLY A 127 3.15 0.62 -9.22
C GLY A 127 2.21 -0.45 -8.66
N ALA A 128 0.91 -0.15 -8.59
CA ALA A 128 -0.10 -1.11 -8.13
C ALA A 128 -0.22 -2.33 -9.06
N MET A 129 -0.10 -2.13 -10.38
CA MET A 129 -0.04 -3.19 -11.38
C MET A 129 1.15 -4.13 -11.13
N ALA A 130 2.34 -3.58 -10.85
CA ALA A 130 3.53 -4.37 -10.53
C ALA A 130 3.38 -5.12 -9.20
N ILE A 131 2.79 -4.50 -8.18
CA ILE A 131 2.48 -5.15 -6.90
C ILE A 131 1.47 -6.29 -7.09
N ALA A 132 0.42 -6.08 -7.88
CA ALA A 132 -0.56 -7.13 -8.19
C ALA A 132 0.08 -8.31 -8.92
N LEU A 133 0.97 -8.04 -9.90
CA LEU A 133 1.74 -9.09 -10.55
C LEU A 133 2.62 -9.85 -9.54
N TYR A 134 3.35 -9.15 -8.68
CA TYR A 134 4.18 -9.76 -7.63
C TYR A 134 3.35 -10.65 -6.69
N ILE A 135 2.14 -10.22 -6.29
CA ILE A 135 1.23 -10.99 -5.44
C ILE A 135 0.74 -12.25 -6.17
N VAL A 136 0.32 -12.14 -7.44
CA VAL A 136 -0.11 -13.30 -8.23
C VAL A 136 1.00 -14.33 -8.36
N LEU A 137 2.21 -13.89 -8.69
CA LEU A 137 3.37 -14.77 -8.80
C LEU A 137 3.70 -15.41 -7.46
N THR A 138 3.75 -14.63 -6.39
CA THR A 138 4.03 -15.13 -5.03
C THR A 138 3.01 -16.16 -4.57
N PHE A 139 1.71 -15.92 -4.77
CA PHE A 139 0.68 -16.89 -4.42
C PHE A 139 0.67 -18.12 -5.32
N SER A 140 1.10 -17.98 -6.58
CA SER A 140 1.27 -19.13 -7.48
C SER A 140 2.41 -20.06 -7.03
N ALA A 141 3.38 -19.56 -6.27
CA ALA A 141 4.47 -20.37 -5.70
C ALA A 141 4.00 -21.32 -4.58
N MET A 142 2.90 -20.97 -3.90
CA MET A 142 2.29 -21.78 -2.84
C MET A 142 0.98 -22.45 -3.32
N ASN A 143 0.85 -22.68 -4.63
CA ASN A 143 -0.38 -23.20 -5.24
C ASN A 143 -0.77 -24.59 -4.71
N ASP A 144 0.21 -25.42 -4.33
CA ASP A 144 0.05 -26.72 -3.68
C ASP A 144 -0.60 -26.58 -2.29
N ILE A 145 -0.11 -25.67 -1.44
CA ILE A 145 -0.66 -25.39 -0.12
C ILE A 145 -2.05 -24.75 -0.25
N ILE A 146 -2.23 -23.83 -1.21
CA ILE A 146 -3.53 -23.22 -1.48
C ILE A 146 -4.54 -24.30 -1.91
N ALA A 147 -4.17 -25.17 -2.84
CA ALA A 147 -5.02 -26.26 -3.29
C ALA A 147 -5.41 -27.19 -2.13
N LEU A 148 -4.45 -27.54 -1.27
CA LEU A 148 -4.66 -28.41 -0.12
C LEU A 148 -5.57 -27.77 0.95
N LYS A 149 -5.33 -26.50 1.31
CA LYS A 149 -6.03 -25.84 2.43
C LYS A 149 -7.36 -25.23 2.05
N PHE A 150 -7.50 -24.72 0.82
CA PHE A 150 -8.73 -24.12 0.33
C PHE A 150 -9.58 -25.09 -0.50
N HIS A 151 -9.16 -26.36 -0.62
CA HIS A 151 -9.89 -27.41 -1.33
C HIS A 151 -10.21 -27.04 -2.79
N VAL A 152 -9.24 -26.43 -3.47
CA VAL A 152 -9.30 -26.08 -4.89
C VAL A 152 -8.43 -27.03 -5.69
N SER A 153 -8.81 -27.35 -6.92
CA SER A 153 -7.99 -28.18 -7.81
C SER A 153 -6.63 -27.53 -8.07
N LEU A 154 -5.54 -28.30 -7.96
CA LEU A 154 -4.19 -27.83 -8.28
C LEU A 154 -4.10 -27.27 -9.71
N ASN A 155 -4.68 -27.97 -10.68
CA ASN A 155 -4.71 -27.49 -12.08
C ASN A 155 -5.47 -26.17 -12.21
N ALA A 156 -6.57 -26.01 -11.48
CA ALA A 156 -7.32 -24.76 -11.48
C ALA A 156 -6.48 -23.61 -10.91
N THR A 157 -5.74 -23.83 -9.82
CA THR A 157 -4.86 -22.78 -9.25
C THR A 157 -3.79 -22.32 -10.25
N THR A 158 -3.18 -23.22 -11.01
CA THR A 158 -2.22 -22.87 -12.06
C THR A 158 -2.86 -22.07 -13.18
N TRP A 159 -4.05 -22.44 -13.64
CA TRP A 159 -4.79 -21.68 -14.65
C TRP A 159 -5.21 -20.29 -14.16
N ILE A 160 -5.64 -20.19 -12.90
CA ILE A 160 -5.91 -18.90 -12.25
C ILE A 160 -4.65 -18.04 -12.23
N GLY A 161 -3.48 -18.60 -11.90
CA GLY A 161 -2.20 -17.90 -11.94
C GLY A 161 -1.84 -17.42 -13.36
N ARG A 162 -1.97 -18.29 -14.37
CA ARG A 162 -1.70 -17.98 -15.79
C ARG A 162 -2.59 -16.87 -16.35
N ILE A 163 -3.89 -16.94 -16.09
CA ILE A 163 -4.83 -15.91 -16.53
C ILE A 163 -4.60 -14.64 -15.69
N GLY A 164 -4.41 -14.82 -14.38
CA GLY A 164 -4.20 -13.77 -13.40
C GLY A 164 -2.97 -12.91 -13.70
N MET A 165 -1.84 -13.49 -14.09
CA MET A 165 -0.62 -12.73 -14.38
C MET A 165 -0.76 -11.76 -15.56
N VAL A 166 -1.75 -11.98 -16.44
CA VAL A 166 -2.04 -11.08 -17.57
C VAL A 166 -3.21 -10.15 -17.24
N VAL A 167 -4.32 -10.71 -16.75
CA VAL A 167 -5.59 -9.99 -16.60
C VAL A 167 -5.63 -9.15 -15.32
N LEU A 168 -5.15 -9.67 -14.19
CA LEU A 168 -5.24 -8.98 -12.91
C LEU A 168 -4.43 -7.66 -12.89
N PRO A 169 -3.18 -7.60 -13.38
CA PRO A 169 -2.44 -6.35 -13.47
C PRO A 169 -3.19 -5.28 -14.27
N ALA A 170 -3.83 -5.65 -15.40
CA ALA A 170 -4.61 -4.71 -16.21
C ALA A 170 -5.85 -4.18 -15.47
N ILE A 171 -6.57 -5.05 -14.75
CA ILE A 171 -7.72 -4.65 -13.92
C ILE A 171 -7.26 -3.72 -12.79
N VAL A 172 -6.20 -4.09 -12.06
CA VAL A 172 -5.67 -3.30 -10.96
C VAL A 172 -5.19 -1.95 -11.46
N TYR A 173 -4.51 -1.89 -12.60
CA TYR A 173 -4.13 -0.63 -13.23
C TYR A 173 -5.35 0.28 -13.44
N TYR A 174 -6.41 -0.24 -14.09
CA TYR A 174 -7.60 0.54 -14.37
C TYR A 174 -8.27 1.04 -13.08
N VAL A 175 -8.47 0.14 -12.11
CA VAL A 175 -9.09 0.46 -10.82
C VAL A 175 -8.27 1.50 -10.08
N THR A 176 -6.95 1.30 -9.92
CA THR A 176 -6.08 2.23 -9.20
C THR A 176 -6.02 3.59 -9.86
N TYR A 177 -5.94 3.66 -11.19
CA TYR A 177 -5.96 4.93 -11.92
C TYR A 177 -7.25 5.72 -11.64
N ARG A 178 -8.40 5.06 -11.74
CA ARG A 178 -9.72 5.69 -11.48
C ARG A 178 -9.88 6.04 -10.01
N TRP A 179 -9.35 5.21 -9.10
CA TRP A 179 -9.37 5.46 -7.67
C TRP A 179 -8.55 6.70 -7.31
N ALA A 180 -7.34 6.84 -7.86
CA ALA A 180 -6.49 8.01 -7.64
C ALA A 180 -7.21 9.31 -8.08
N ILE A 181 -7.82 9.32 -9.27
CA ILE A 181 -8.60 10.46 -9.76
C ILE A 181 -9.82 10.74 -8.85
N SER A 182 -10.52 9.69 -8.40
CA SER A 182 -11.65 9.84 -7.48
C SER A 182 -11.20 10.47 -6.15
N LEU A 183 -10.02 10.10 -5.65
CA LEU A 183 -9.44 10.70 -4.44
C LEU A 183 -9.06 12.17 -4.66
N GLN A 184 -8.53 12.52 -5.83
CA GLN A 184 -8.28 13.93 -6.19
C GLN A 184 -9.58 14.74 -6.21
N ARG A 185 -10.64 14.20 -6.85
CA ARG A 185 -11.97 14.85 -6.89
C ARG A 185 -12.55 15.03 -5.49
N SER A 186 -12.40 14.03 -4.64
CA SER A 186 -12.83 14.11 -3.25
C SER A 186 -12.02 15.14 -2.44
N ASP A 187 -10.75 15.37 -2.76
CA ASP A 187 -9.97 16.46 -2.14
C ASP A 187 -10.43 17.83 -2.68
N ARG A 188 -10.73 17.96 -3.98
CA ARG A 188 -11.28 19.20 -4.57
C ARG A 188 -12.67 19.55 -4.05
N ALA A 189 -13.55 18.58 -3.88
CA ALA A 189 -14.89 18.80 -3.33
C ALA A 189 -14.82 19.44 -1.93
N VAL A 190 -13.85 19.04 -1.10
CA VAL A 190 -13.62 19.62 0.23
C VAL A 190 -13.10 21.06 0.15
N LEU A 191 -12.29 21.40 -0.85
CA LEU A 191 -11.81 22.76 -1.06
C LEU A 191 -12.89 23.70 -1.59
N GLU A 192 -13.79 23.17 -2.43
CA GLU A 192 -14.89 23.92 -3.05
C GLU A 192 -16.08 24.10 -2.11
N HIS A 193 -16.41 23.09 -1.30
CA HIS A 193 -17.64 23.07 -0.49
C HIS A 193 -17.39 23.10 1.02
N GLY A 194 -16.17 22.83 1.49
CA GLY A 194 -15.86 22.61 2.91
C GLY A 194 -15.98 21.15 3.35
N ILE A 195 -15.71 20.89 4.62
CA ILE A 195 -15.81 19.57 5.24
C ILE A 195 -17.26 19.27 5.60
N GLU A 196 -17.75 18.13 5.15
CA GLU A 196 -19.01 17.51 5.57
C GLU A 196 -19.02 17.33 7.10
N THR A 197 -19.97 17.99 7.80
CA THR A 197 -20.08 17.88 9.27
C THR A 197 -20.95 16.71 9.71
N GLY A 198 -21.76 16.14 8.82
CA GLY A 198 -22.78 15.14 9.16
C GLY A 198 -24.02 15.72 9.86
N ILE A 199 -24.14 17.04 10.00
CA ILE A 199 -25.31 17.70 10.58
C ILE A 199 -26.25 18.15 9.45
N LEU A 200 -27.44 17.54 9.40
CA LEU A 200 -28.50 17.93 8.45
C LEU A 200 -29.43 18.98 9.06
N LYS A 201 -29.64 20.08 8.34
CA LYS A 201 -30.58 21.14 8.71
C LYS A 201 -31.72 21.23 7.69
N ARG A 202 -32.96 21.20 8.18
CA ARG A 202 -34.15 21.46 7.35
C ARG A 202 -34.42 22.97 7.30
N LEU A 203 -34.54 23.52 6.10
CA LEU A 203 -34.83 24.94 5.86
C LEU A 203 -36.34 25.23 5.94
N PRO A 204 -36.77 26.49 6.17
CA PRO A 204 -38.20 26.84 6.29
C PRO A 204 -39.04 26.49 5.06
N HIS A 205 -38.44 26.42 3.87
CA HIS A 205 -39.09 26.04 2.62
C HIS A 205 -39.03 24.52 2.32
N GLY A 206 -38.56 23.70 3.27
CA GLY A 206 -38.59 22.25 3.21
C GLY A 206 -37.34 21.55 2.68
N ALA A 207 -36.34 22.28 2.16
CA ALA A 207 -35.08 21.69 1.70
C ALA A 207 -34.22 21.16 2.87
N TYR A 208 -33.42 20.13 2.60
CA TYR A 208 -32.41 19.61 3.53
C TYR A 208 -31.04 20.03 3.02
N VAL A 209 -30.25 20.63 3.90
CA VAL A 209 -28.85 20.99 3.61
C VAL A 209 -27.96 20.33 4.65
N GLU A 210 -26.83 19.80 4.20
CA GLU A 210 -25.76 19.43 5.09
C GLU A 210 -24.97 20.70 5.44
N LEU A 211 -24.71 20.89 6.73
CA LEU A 211 -23.84 21.99 7.16
C LEU A 211 -22.41 21.60 6.80
N HIS A 212 -21.77 22.39 5.95
CA HIS A 212 -20.36 22.21 5.64
C HIS A 212 -19.54 23.21 6.45
N GLN A 213 -18.36 22.79 6.89
CA GLN A 213 -17.39 23.65 7.54
C GLN A 213 -16.35 24.12 6.51
N PRO A 214 -16.33 25.40 6.12
CA PRO A 214 -15.29 25.97 5.27
C PRO A 214 -13.90 25.82 5.91
N LEU A 215 -12.90 25.51 5.09
CA LEU A 215 -11.49 25.46 5.48
C LEU A 215 -10.80 26.83 5.45
N GLY A 216 -11.38 27.78 4.73
CA GLY A 216 -10.82 29.11 4.49
C GLY A 216 -11.87 30.22 4.68
N PRO A 217 -11.57 31.42 4.17
CA PRO A 217 -12.50 32.54 4.23
C PRO A 217 -13.83 32.23 3.53
N VAL A 218 -14.88 32.94 3.95
CA VAL A 218 -16.21 32.90 3.33
C VAL A 218 -16.53 34.24 2.69
N ASP A 219 -17.37 34.24 1.66
CA ASP A 219 -17.88 35.46 1.04
C ASP A 219 -19.01 36.11 1.89
N GLU A 220 -19.56 37.23 1.40
CA GLU A 220 -20.66 37.96 2.05
C GLU A 220 -21.95 37.12 2.19
N HIS A 221 -22.09 36.06 1.39
CA HIS A 221 -23.24 35.16 1.39
C HIS A 221 -22.99 33.87 2.21
N GLY A 222 -21.82 33.74 2.84
CA GLY A 222 -21.44 32.57 3.62
C GLY A 222 -20.99 31.37 2.79
N HIS A 223 -20.75 31.53 1.49
CA HIS A 223 -20.15 30.50 0.67
C HIS A 223 -18.63 30.46 0.87
N PRO A 224 -18.03 29.26 0.90
CA PRO A 224 -16.57 29.13 0.97
C PRO A 224 -15.92 29.75 -0.27
N ILE A 225 -14.88 30.56 -0.07
CA ILE A 225 -14.01 30.98 -1.16
C ILE A 225 -13.13 29.77 -1.52
N PRO A 226 -13.21 29.22 -2.76
CA PRO A 226 -12.50 27.99 -3.11
C PRO A 226 -10.98 28.14 -2.93
N LEU A 227 -10.40 27.23 -2.16
CA LEU A 227 -8.96 27.20 -1.93
C LEU A 227 -8.25 26.43 -3.05
N GLU A 228 -7.03 26.86 -3.40
CA GLU A 228 -6.20 26.13 -4.37
C GLU A 228 -5.60 24.86 -3.76
N TYR A 229 -5.48 23.80 -4.58
CA TYR A 229 -4.84 22.57 -4.16
C TYR A 229 -3.32 22.70 -4.14
N GLN A 230 -2.70 22.45 -2.98
CA GLN A 230 -1.25 22.60 -2.78
C GLN A 230 -0.49 21.27 -2.56
N GLY A 231 -1.11 20.12 -2.86
CA GLY A 231 -0.44 18.82 -2.66
C GLY A 231 -0.36 18.36 -1.21
N ALA A 232 -1.09 19.00 -0.29
CA ALA A 232 -1.17 18.62 1.12
C ALA A 232 -2.38 17.69 1.41
N PRO A 233 -2.30 16.81 2.43
CA PRO A 233 -3.46 16.04 2.87
C PRO A 233 -4.49 16.95 3.54
N LEU A 234 -5.71 16.97 2.99
CA LEU A 234 -6.83 17.73 3.56
C LEU A 234 -7.55 16.92 4.65
N PRO A 235 -7.92 17.53 5.79
CA PRO A 235 -8.82 16.91 6.74
C PRO A 235 -10.21 16.78 6.12
N LYS A 236 -10.84 15.60 6.26
CA LYS A 236 -12.19 15.30 5.76
C LYS A 236 -13.21 15.02 6.86
N ARG A 237 -12.80 15.21 8.11
CA ARG A 237 -13.62 14.94 9.28
C ARG A 237 -13.38 16.03 10.31
N MET A 238 -14.46 16.53 10.90
CA MET A 238 -14.43 17.61 11.89
C MET A 238 -13.56 17.27 13.12
N ASN A 239 -13.51 15.99 13.51
CA ASN A 239 -12.68 15.56 14.64
C ASN A 239 -11.17 15.77 14.40
N LYS A 240 -10.71 15.86 13.15
CA LYS A 240 -9.32 16.20 12.82
C LYS A 240 -9.03 17.70 12.91
N LEU A 241 -10.06 18.52 13.02
CA LEU A 241 -9.97 19.96 13.29
C LEU A 241 -10.12 20.31 14.78
N GLY A 242 -10.11 19.31 15.67
CA GLY A 242 -10.25 19.55 17.11
C GLY A 242 -11.69 19.81 17.56
N SER A 243 -12.70 19.61 16.70
CA SER A 243 -14.10 19.87 17.05
C SER A 243 -14.65 19.01 18.20
N ALA A 244 -13.99 17.89 18.51
CA ALA A 244 -14.38 16.97 19.57
C ALA A 244 -13.88 17.40 20.96
N GLY A 245 -13.03 18.42 21.06
CA GLY A 245 -12.41 18.85 22.30
C GLY A 245 -11.41 17.85 22.87
N ALA A 246 -11.07 18.04 24.15
CA ALA A 246 -10.22 17.14 24.92
C ALA A 246 -11.07 16.35 25.93
N PRO A 247 -10.83 15.04 26.10
CA PRO A 247 -11.37 14.34 27.26
C PRO A 247 -10.78 14.98 28.53
N GLY A 248 -11.56 15.07 29.61
CA GLY A 248 -11.09 15.62 30.89
C GLY A 248 -9.78 14.97 31.34
N THR A 249 -8.91 15.76 31.98
CA THR A 249 -7.63 15.25 32.47
C THR A 249 -7.86 14.40 33.72
N GLY A 250 -6.97 13.46 33.96
CA GLY A 250 -7.11 12.47 35.01
C GLY A 250 -6.38 11.18 34.66
N ASN A 251 -6.44 10.24 35.59
CA ASN A 251 -6.14 8.86 35.26
C ASN A 251 -7.36 8.20 34.61
N PHE A 252 -7.22 6.94 34.19
CA PHE A 252 -8.29 6.21 33.51
C PHE A 252 -9.59 6.06 34.33
N LEU A 253 -9.53 6.19 35.66
CA LEU A 253 -10.64 5.92 36.57
C LEU A 253 -11.11 7.17 37.34
N TYR A 254 -10.23 8.14 37.57
CA TYR A 254 -10.51 9.30 38.42
C TYR A 254 -10.06 10.60 37.72
N PRO A 255 -10.89 11.65 37.77
CA PRO A 255 -10.55 12.95 37.19
C PRO A 255 -9.51 13.68 38.05
N ASP A 256 -8.75 14.56 37.42
CA ASP A 256 -7.93 15.55 38.13
C ASP A 256 -8.82 16.63 38.77
N PRO A 257 -8.32 17.37 39.77
CA PRO A 257 -8.99 18.55 40.27
C PRO A 257 -9.24 19.58 39.16
N GLU A 258 -10.40 20.24 39.18
CA GLU A 258 -10.82 21.18 38.12
C GLU A 258 -9.79 22.28 37.83
N GLY A 259 -9.10 22.78 38.87
CA GLY A 259 -8.05 23.80 38.71
C GLY A 259 -6.84 23.33 37.91
N GLU A 260 -6.45 22.06 38.05
CA GLU A 260 -5.36 21.46 37.27
C GLU A 260 -5.79 21.20 35.83
N GLN A 261 -7.01 20.68 35.65
CA GLN A 261 -7.59 20.47 34.33
C GLN A 261 -7.67 21.78 33.54
N ALA A 262 -8.14 22.87 34.16
CA ALA A 262 -8.23 24.18 33.52
C ALA A 262 -6.83 24.67 33.09
N ALA A 263 -5.83 24.57 33.97
CA ALA A 263 -4.46 24.99 33.66
C ALA A 263 -3.84 24.17 32.51
N LEU A 264 -4.16 22.87 32.40
CA LEU A 264 -3.67 22.01 31.32
C LEU A 264 -4.36 22.29 29.99
N VAL A 265 -5.67 22.58 30.00
CA VAL A 265 -6.43 22.95 28.79
C VAL A 265 -5.96 24.30 28.26
N ASP A 266 -5.72 25.28 29.13
CA ASP A 266 -5.24 26.61 28.72
C ASP A 266 -3.81 26.58 28.11
N ALA A 267 -3.00 25.59 28.49
CA ALA A 267 -1.63 25.42 27.99
C ALA A 267 -1.53 24.67 26.64
N ALA A 268 -2.60 24.01 26.20
CA ALA A 268 -2.63 23.12 25.04
C ALA A 268 -3.04 23.85 23.75
#